data_AF-D5APV6-F1
#
_entry.id   AF-D5APV6-F1
#
_cell.length_a   1.000
_cell.length_b   1.000
_cell.length_c   1.000
_cell.angle_alpha   90.00
_cell.angle_beta   90.00
_cell.angle_gamma   90.00
#
_symmetry.space_group_name_H-M   'P 1'
#
loop_
_entity.id
_entity.type
_entity.pdbx_description
1 polymer ?
#
loop_
_entity_poly.entity_id
_entity_poly.type
_entity_poly.pdbx_seq_one_letter_code
_entity_poly.pdbx_strand_id
1 'polypeptide(L)'
;MDDDKLFVIWGTREKLLPGFDERAFARSLVPLLDRGDRAGATALWRNWRERAVRVLERKRLPDLMRQHCIEDLSTAVRLELIAIRGSAALGPVPVKPLPTAPQKPSATVFDLTACRRARGAA
;
A
#
# COMPACT_ATOMS: atom_id res chain seq x y z
N MET A 1 -2.37 -23.29 17.02
CA MET A 1 -2.97 -21.99 16.69
C MET A 1 -3.35 -22.05 15.23
N ASP A 2 -4.65 -21.95 15.00
CA ASP A 2 -5.38 -22.42 13.83
C ASP A 2 -5.21 -21.49 12.61
N ASP A 3 -4.42 -21.92 11.62
CA ASP A 3 -4.35 -21.33 10.28
C ASP A 3 -5.68 -21.45 9.50
N ASP A 4 -6.60 -22.32 9.97
CA ASP A 4 -7.91 -22.58 9.38
C ASP A 4 -8.88 -21.39 9.47
N LYS A 5 -8.60 -20.42 10.35
CA LYS A 5 -9.45 -19.22 10.50
C LYS A 5 -9.23 -18.15 9.44
N LEU A 6 -8.11 -18.17 8.70
CA LEU A 6 -7.85 -17.18 7.65
C LEU A 6 -8.64 -17.48 6.37
N PHE A 7 -8.85 -18.75 6.03
CA PHE A 7 -9.55 -19.15 4.80
C PHE A 7 -11.05 -18.84 4.82
N VAL A 8 -11.66 -18.71 6.00
CA VAL A 8 -13.07 -18.29 6.14
C VAL A 8 -13.27 -16.85 5.62
N ILE A 9 -12.23 -16.01 5.63
CA ILE A 9 -12.36 -14.57 5.35
C ILE A 9 -12.63 -14.29 3.86
N TRP A 10 -12.08 -15.10 2.94
CA TRP A 10 -12.16 -14.83 1.49
C TRP A 10 -13.57 -14.97 0.89
N GLY A 11 -14.46 -15.73 1.53
CA GLY A 11 -15.89 -15.83 1.16
C GLY A 11 -16.83 -15.01 2.05
N THR A 12 -16.32 -14.36 3.10
CA THR A 12 -17.17 -13.59 4.03
C THR A 12 -17.50 -12.21 3.45
N ARG A 13 -16.60 -11.60 2.67
CA ARG A 13 -16.78 -10.25 2.13
C ARG A 13 -18.05 -10.12 1.29
N GLU A 14 -18.28 -11.02 0.32
CA GLU A 14 -19.47 -10.97 -0.55
C GLU A 14 -20.76 -11.13 0.26
N LYS A 15 -20.75 -11.93 1.34
CA LYS A 15 -21.89 -12.08 2.26
C LYS A 15 -22.09 -10.84 3.16
N LEU A 16 -21.00 -10.17 3.53
CA LEU A 16 -21.03 -9.00 4.40
C LEU A 16 -21.35 -7.71 3.63
N LEU A 17 -20.97 -7.65 2.35
CA LEU A 17 -21.08 -6.48 1.48
C LEU A 17 -21.71 -6.83 0.11
N PRO A 18 -22.93 -7.40 0.05
CA PRO A 18 -23.52 -7.90 -1.19
C PRO A 18 -23.83 -6.81 -2.23
N GLY A 19 -23.81 -5.52 -1.84
CA GLY A 19 -24.03 -4.38 -2.74
C GLY A 19 -22.75 -3.68 -3.21
N PHE A 20 -21.57 -4.22 -2.88
CA PHE A 20 -20.29 -3.59 -3.20
C PHE A 20 -19.59 -4.36 -4.32
N ASP A 21 -20.03 -4.13 -5.55
CA ASP A 21 -19.40 -4.65 -6.76
C ASP A 21 -18.15 -3.84 -7.11
N GLU A 22 -16.98 -4.41 -6.84
CA GLU A 22 -15.67 -3.82 -7.14
C GLU A 22 -15.45 -3.51 -8.62
N ARG A 23 -15.99 -4.33 -9.52
CA ARG A 23 -15.77 -4.21 -10.96
C ARG A 23 -16.61 -3.08 -11.53
N ALA A 24 -17.88 -3.02 -11.16
CA ALA A 24 -18.75 -1.91 -11.51
C ALA A 24 -18.21 -0.60 -10.93
N PHE A 25 -17.72 -0.63 -9.69
CA PHE A 25 -17.13 0.54 -9.06
C PHE A 25 -15.82 0.98 -9.75
N ALA A 26 -14.91 0.05 -10.08
CA ALA A 26 -13.69 0.35 -10.82
C ALA A 26 -13.99 1.00 -12.18
N ARG A 27 -15.00 0.51 -12.92
CA ARG A 27 -15.47 1.13 -14.17
C ARG A 27 -15.94 2.57 -14.00
N SER A 28 -16.50 2.93 -12.84
CA SER A 28 -16.90 4.31 -12.54
C SER A 28 -15.71 5.24 -12.25
N LEU A 29 -14.60 4.69 -11.73
CA LEU A 29 -13.38 5.44 -11.44
C LEU A 29 -12.53 5.69 -12.70
N VAL A 30 -12.50 4.74 -13.63
CA VAL A 30 -11.71 4.81 -14.88
C VAL A 30 -11.87 6.15 -15.62
N PRO A 31 -13.08 6.65 -15.94
CA PRO A 31 -13.22 7.90 -16.68
C PRO A 31 -12.70 9.13 -15.91
N LEU A 32 -12.72 9.12 -14.58
CA LEU A 32 -12.14 10.20 -13.76
C LEU A 32 -10.61 10.15 -13.83
N LEU A 33 -10.05 8.95 -13.70
CA LEU A 33 -8.61 8.74 -13.76
C LEU A 33 -8.03 9.01 -15.16
N ASP A 34 -8.76 8.69 -16.22
CA ASP A 34 -8.35 8.95 -17.60
C ASP A 34 -8.37 10.45 -17.95
N ARG A 35 -9.27 11.22 -17.34
CA ARG A 35 -9.29 12.70 -17.43
C ARG A 35 -8.27 13.38 -16.54
N GLY A 36 -7.55 12.62 -15.71
CA GLY A 36 -6.63 13.17 -14.70
C GLY A 36 -7.31 13.75 -13.46
N ASP A 37 -8.62 13.58 -13.29
CA ASP A 37 -9.37 14.04 -12.12
C ASP A 37 -9.17 13.10 -10.92
N ARG A 38 -8.00 13.25 -10.29
CA ARG A 38 -7.65 12.48 -9.09
C ARG A 38 -8.48 12.88 -7.88
N ALA A 39 -8.90 14.14 -7.80
CA ALA A 39 -9.70 14.65 -6.68
C ALA A 39 -11.10 14.03 -6.70
N GLY A 40 -11.76 14.02 -7.85
CA GLY A 40 -13.05 13.36 -8.06
C GLY A 40 -12.97 11.85 -7.82
N ALA A 41 -11.93 11.18 -8.34
CA ALA A 41 -11.71 9.76 -8.09
C ALA A 41 -11.54 9.45 -6.58
N THR A 42 -10.78 10.28 -5.87
CA THR A 42 -10.56 10.14 -4.42
C THR A 42 -11.83 10.39 -3.62
N ALA A 43 -12.62 11.40 -3.99
CA ALA A 43 -13.90 11.69 -3.36
C ALA A 43 -14.91 10.55 -3.57
N LEU A 44 -15.00 10.02 -4.80
CA LEU A 44 -15.85 8.89 -5.13
C LEU A 44 -15.46 7.64 -4.33
N TRP A 45 -14.17 7.34 -4.25
CA TRP A 45 -13.61 6.29 -3.41
C TRP A 45 -13.97 6.47 -1.93
N ARG A 46 -13.75 7.66 -1.36
CA ARG A 46 -14.05 7.94 0.05
C ARG A 46 -15.54 7.71 0.35
N ASN A 47 -16.42 8.22 -0.49
CA ASN A 47 -17.87 8.06 -0.33
C ASN A 47 -18.31 6.60 -0.43
N TRP A 48 -17.69 5.80 -1.30
CA TRP A 48 -17.98 4.38 -1.41
C TRP A 48 -17.45 3.60 -0.20
N ARG A 49 -16.23 3.88 0.24
CA ARG A 49 -15.63 3.29 1.44
C ARG A 49 -16.42 3.61 2.70
N GLU A 50 -16.87 4.85 2.89
CA GLU A 50 -17.70 5.23 4.04
C GLU A 50 -19.02 4.47 4.07
N ARG A 51 -19.66 4.26 2.91
CA ARG A 51 -20.86 3.43 2.82
C ARG A 51 -20.57 1.99 3.25
N ALA A 52 -19.45 1.40 2.84
CA ALA A 52 -19.05 0.06 3.27
C ALA A 52 -18.85 0.00 4.78
N VAL A 53 -18.13 0.97 5.36
CA VAL A 53 -17.90 1.05 6.81
C VAL A 53 -19.22 1.12 7.58
N ARG A 54 -20.17 1.97 7.16
CA ARG A 54 -21.49 2.07 7.80
C ARG A 54 -22.28 0.76 7.73
N VAL A 55 -22.15 -0.03 6.66
CA VAL A 55 -22.79 -1.35 6.56
C VAL A 55 -22.16 -2.34 7.55
N LEU A 56 -20.83 -2.34 7.67
CA LEU A 56 -20.11 -3.20 8.61
C LEU A 56 -20.39 -2.82 10.07
N GLU A 57 -20.53 -1.52 10.36
CA GLU A 57 -20.94 -1.00 11.67
C GLU A 57 -22.34 -1.46 12.09
N ARG A 58 -23.31 -1.39 11.16
CA ARG A 58 -24.68 -1.88 11.42
C ARG A 58 -24.72 -3.37 11.73
N LYS A 59 -23.78 -4.14 11.17
CA LYS A 59 -23.62 -5.59 11.44
C LYS A 59 -22.88 -5.88 12.76
N ARG A 60 -22.47 -4.86 13.52
CA ARG A 60 -21.78 -4.96 14.83
C ARG A 60 -20.53 -5.85 14.80
N LEU A 61 -19.76 -5.78 13.70
CA LEU A 61 -18.52 -6.54 13.57
C LEU A 61 -17.38 -5.94 14.42
N PRO A 62 -16.46 -6.77 14.96
CA PRO A 62 -15.26 -6.28 15.62
C PRO A 62 -14.40 -5.40 14.71
N ASP A 63 -13.76 -4.39 15.29
CA ASP A 63 -12.95 -3.38 14.58
C ASP A 63 -11.91 -4.01 13.65
N LEU A 64 -11.23 -5.05 14.12
CA LEU A 64 -10.21 -5.77 13.37
C LEU A 64 -10.80 -6.46 12.12
N MET A 65 -11.99 -7.05 12.23
CA MET A 65 -12.70 -7.61 11.06
C MET A 65 -13.20 -6.52 10.11
N ARG A 66 -13.64 -5.37 10.64
CA ARG A 66 -14.04 -4.22 9.82
C ARG A 66 -12.86 -3.70 9.01
N GLN A 67 -11.70 -3.55 9.64
CA GLN A 67 -10.46 -3.16 8.97
C GLN A 67 -10.09 -4.14 7.86
N HIS A 68 -10.07 -5.44 8.16
CA HIS A 68 -9.75 -6.48 7.17
C HIS A 68 -10.71 -6.45 5.98
N CYS A 69 -12.02 -6.33 6.21
CA CYS A 69 -13.02 -6.27 5.13
C CYS A 69 -12.80 -5.06 4.21
N ILE A 70 -12.39 -3.92 4.78
CA ILE A 70 -12.13 -2.69 4.02
C ILE A 70 -10.81 -2.79 3.26
N GLU A 71 -9.79 -3.42 3.83
CA GLU A 71 -8.52 -3.69 3.15
C GLU A 71 -8.70 -4.64 1.97
N ASP A 72 -9.46 -5.72 2.16
CA ASP A 72 -9.82 -6.65 1.08
C ASP A 72 -10.61 -5.95 -0.03
N LEU A 73 -11.61 -5.14 0.34
CA LEU A 73 -12.39 -4.36 -0.62
C LEU A 73 -11.52 -3.39 -1.44
N SER A 74 -10.54 -2.76 -0.77
CA SER A 74 -9.58 -1.85 -1.42
C SER A 74 -8.67 -2.59 -2.39
N THR A 75 -8.24 -3.79 -2.00
CA THR A 75 -7.40 -4.65 -2.82
C THR A 75 -8.17 -5.14 -4.06
N ALA A 76 -9.41 -5.59 -3.88
CA ALA A 76 -10.27 -6.04 -4.98
C ALA A 76 -10.49 -4.93 -6.03
N VAL A 77 -10.82 -3.71 -5.60
CA VAL A 77 -10.96 -2.57 -6.53
C VAL A 77 -9.64 -2.24 -7.23
N ARG A 78 -8.50 -2.30 -6.53
CA ARG A 78 -7.20 -2.08 -7.15
C ARG A 78 -6.90 -3.11 -8.23
N LEU A 79 -7.20 -4.39 -7.99
CA LEU A 79 -7.03 -5.45 -8.97
C LEU A 79 -7.92 -5.23 -10.20
N GLU A 80 -9.18 -4.86 -10.01
CA GLU A 80 -10.09 -4.52 -11.13
C GLU A 80 -9.60 -3.29 -11.92
N LEU A 81 -9.10 -2.25 -11.25
CA LEU A 81 -8.52 -1.09 -11.92
C LEU A 81 -7.29 -1.46 -12.75
N ILE A 82 -6.42 -2.34 -12.24
CA ILE A 82 -5.27 -2.87 -12.97
C ILE A 82 -5.73 -3.73 -14.15
N ALA A 83 -6.78 -4.54 -13.99
CA ALA A 83 -7.33 -5.34 -15.08
C ALA A 83 -7.90 -4.46 -16.21
N ILE A 84 -8.49 -3.30 -15.89
CA ILE A 84 -9.07 -2.40 -16.89
C ILE A 84 -8.02 -1.49 -17.54
N ARG A 85 -7.13 -0.84 -16.77
CA ARG A 85 -6.18 0.18 -17.27
C ARG A 85 -4.73 -0.31 -17.37
N GLY A 86 -4.45 -1.54 -16.98
CA GLY A 86 -3.09 -2.06 -16.84
C GLY A 86 -2.33 -1.45 -15.65
N SER A 87 -1.01 -1.63 -15.62
CA SER A 87 -0.14 -1.11 -14.55
C SER A 87 -0.12 0.43 -14.42
N ALA A 88 -0.54 1.15 -15.47
CA ALA A 88 -0.74 2.59 -15.45
C ALA A 88 -1.81 3.06 -14.45
N ALA A 89 -2.67 2.14 -13.98
CA ALA A 89 -3.69 2.40 -12.95
C ALA A 89 -3.12 2.82 -11.59
N LEU A 90 -1.90 2.39 -11.26
CA LEU A 90 -1.27 2.63 -9.96
C LEU A 90 -0.74 4.07 -9.82
N GLY A 91 -0.69 4.83 -10.92
CA GLY A 91 0.02 6.12 -10.97
C GLY A 91 1.53 5.93 -10.74
N PRO A 92 2.31 7.02 -10.72
CA PRO A 92 3.69 6.93 -10.23
C PRO A 92 3.61 6.50 -8.76
N VAL A 93 4.10 5.29 -8.48
CA VAL A 93 4.37 4.86 -7.10
C VAL A 93 5.35 5.90 -6.56
N PRO A 94 5.06 6.62 -5.46
CA PRO A 94 6.09 7.41 -4.80
C PRO A 94 7.17 6.41 -4.44
N VAL A 95 8.29 6.48 -5.16
CA VAL A 95 9.48 5.72 -4.81
C VAL A 95 9.79 6.20 -3.41
N LYS A 96 9.51 5.36 -2.40
CA LYS A 96 10.06 5.59 -1.07
C LYS A 96 11.55 5.78 -1.32
N PRO A 97 12.13 6.95 -1.02
CA PRO A 97 13.56 7.09 -1.16
C PRO A 97 14.16 5.92 -0.39
N LEU A 98 14.88 5.07 -1.13
CA LEU A 98 15.60 3.95 -0.56
C LEU A 98 16.33 4.53 0.66
N PRO A 99 16.18 3.98 1.88
CA PRO A 99 16.93 4.47 3.02
C PRO A 99 18.39 4.47 2.59
N THR A 100 18.96 5.66 2.44
CA THR A 100 20.34 5.85 2.05
C THR A 100 21.14 5.03 3.06
N ALA A 101 21.73 3.95 2.58
CA ALA A 101 22.54 3.06 3.38
C ALA A 101 23.62 3.90 4.11
N PRO A 102 24.13 3.39 5.24
CA PRO A 102 24.50 4.17 6.42
C PRO A 102 25.51 5.26 6.10
N GLN A 103 25.34 6.42 6.74
CA GLN A 103 26.38 7.43 6.84
C GLN A 103 27.70 6.73 7.23
N LYS A 104 28.62 6.61 6.27
CA LYS A 104 30.02 6.32 6.60
C LYS A 104 30.47 7.50 7.46
N PRO A 105 30.89 7.28 8.72
CA PRO A 105 31.54 8.35 9.45
C PRO A 105 32.77 8.81 8.66
N SER A 106 32.90 10.13 8.58
CA SER A 106 33.99 10.87 7.99
C SER A 106 35.34 10.19 8.15
N ALA A 107 36.11 10.22 7.07
CA ALA A 107 37.51 9.82 7.02
C ALA A 107 38.29 10.42 8.21
N THR A 108 38.55 9.59 9.21
CA THR A 108 39.70 9.80 10.08
C THR A 108 40.89 9.25 9.31
N VAL A 109 41.67 10.17 8.74
CA VAL A 109 42.98 9.89 8.18
C VAL A 109 43.83 9.32 9.31
N PHE A 110 43.99 8.01 9.34
CA PHE A 110 45.05 7.38 10.12
C PHE A 110 46.35 7.63 9.38
N ASP A 111 47.07 8.66 9.82
CA ASP A 111 48.42 8.99 9.35
C ASP A 111 49.37 7.84 9.77
N LEU A 112 49.66 6.93 8.84
CA LEU A 112 50.61 5.83 9.00
C LEU A 112 52.04 6.24 8.59
N THR A 113 52.33 7.54 8.47
CA THR A 113 53.65 8.02 8.02
C THR A 113 54.69 8.13 9.16
N ALA A 114 54.32 7.85 10.41
CA ALA A 114 55.20 8.00 11.57
C ALA A 114 56.08 6.79 11.93
N CYS A 115 56.12 5.71 11.14
CA CYS A 115 56.95 4.52 11.47
C CYS A 115 58.03 4.14 10.44
N ARG A 116 58.45 5.06 9.56
CA ARG A 116 59.55 4.79 8.62
C ARG A 116 60.67 5.84 8.64
N ARG A 117 61.18 6.17 9.82
CA ARG A 117 62.48 6.88 9.95
C ARG A 117 63.18 6.57 11.28
N ALA A 118 63.48 5.29 11.52
CA ALA A 118 64.43 4.87 12.54
C ALA A 118 65.10 3.55 12.10
N ARG A 119 65.84 3.61 10.98
CA ARG A 119 66.82 2.60 10.58
C ARG A 119 67.65 3.15 9.40
N GLY A 120 68.87 3.61 9.69
CA GLY A 120 69.91 3.85 8.67
C GLY A 120 70.85 5.01 8.96
N ALA A 121 72.14 4.67 9.06
CA ALA A 121 73.35 5.50 9.18
C ALA A 121 73.62 6.09 10.57
N ALA A 122 74.52 5.49 11.37
CA ALA A 122 75.99 5.51 11.25
C ALA A 122 76.59 6.81 11.81
#